data_AF-A0A4Q8R1P7-F1
#
_entry.id   AF-A0A4Q8R1P7-F1
#
_cell.length_a   1.000
_cell.length_b   1.000
_cell.length_c   1.000
_cell.angle_alpha   90.00
_cell.angle_beta   90.00
_cell.angle_gamma   90.00
#
_symmetry.space_group_name_H-M   'P 1'
#
loop_
_entity.id
_entity.type
_entity.pdbx_description
1 polymer ?
#
loop_
_entity_poly.entity_id
_entity_poly.type
_entity_poly.pdbx_seq_one_letter_code
_entity_poly.pdbx_strand_id
1 'polypeptide(L)'
;MATSYSIGKHFEDMIQGLIESGRYSTASEVLRDGLRLIEEREERRKAKLEALRAEIQKGFDSGPAEEVDIHEMMESVKARGRQLLAARKRGE
;
A
#
# COMPACT_ATOMS: atom_id res chain seq x y z
N MET A 1 -13.84 -11.05 -28.70
CA MET A 1 -12.85 -11.23 -29.79
C MET A 1 -11.59 -11.81 -29.17
N ALA A 2 -10.92 -12.77 -29.82
CA ALA A 2 -9.63 -13.27 -29.35
C ALA A 2 -8.55 -12.27 -29.78
N THR A 3 -7.85 -11.68 -28.81
CA THR A 3 -6.73 -10.78 -29.07
C THR A 3 -5.44 -11.56 -28.86
N SER A 4 -4.56 -11.57 -29.86
CA SER A 4 -3.27 -12.26 -29.81
C SER A 4 -2.17 -11.27 -29.45
N TYR A 5 -1.30 -11.65 -28.52
CA TYR A 5 -0.16 -10.85 -28.06
C TYR A 5 1.08 -11.71 -28.01
N SER A 6 2.22 -11.17 -28.44
CA SER A 6 3.53 -11.80 -28.23
C SER A 6 4.09 -11.36 -26.88
N ILE A 7 4.29 -12.31 -25.98
CA ILE A 7 4.76 -12.09 -24.60
C ILE A 7 6.21 -12.59 -24.41
N GLY A 8 6.74 -13.35 -25.37
CA GLY A 8 8.12 -13.83 -25.36
C GLY A 8 8.29 -15.17 -24.64
N LYS A 9 9.36 -15.86 -25.02
CA LYS A 9 9.61 -17.27 -24.68
C LYS A 9 9.54 -17.58 -23.19
N HIS A 10 10.09 -16.72 -22.33
CA HIS A 10 10.08 -16.94 -20.88
C HIS A 10 8.66 -17.07 -20.31
N PHE A 11 7.74 -16.19 -20.73
CA PHE A 11 6.37 -16.22 -20.24
C PHE A 11 5.55 -17.31 -20.92
N GLU A 12 5.84 -17.65 -22.17
CA GLU A 12 5.25 -18.81 -22.86
C GLU A 12 5.59 -20.11 -22.13
N ASP A 13 6.87 -20.36 -21.84
CA ASP A 13 7.34 -21.55 -21.10
C ASP A 13 6.71 -21.62 -19.71
N MET A 14 6.58 -20.48 -19.01
CA MET A 14 5.94 -20.39 -17.70
C MET A 14 4.44 -20.73 -17.77
N ILE A 15 3.70 -20.15 -18.72
CA ILE A 15 2.27 -20.42 -18.92
C ILE A 15 2.06 -21.90 -19.26
N GLN A 16 2.91 -22.46 -20.12
CA GLN A 16 2.86 -23.86 -20.49
C GLN A 16 3.04 -24.76 -19.28
N GLY A 17 4.05 -24.50 -18.44
CA GLY A 17 4.27 -25.25 -17.19
C GLY A 17 3.10 -25.15 -16.21
N LEU A 18 2.45 -23.98 -16.11
CA LEU A 18 1.26 -23.80 -15.27
C LEU A 18 0.06 -24.61 -15.78
N ILE A 19 -0.12 -24.73 -17.09
CA ILE A 19 -1.16 -25.56 -17.70
C ILE A 19 -0.84 -27.05 -17.51
N GLU A 20 0.39 -27.47 -17.78
CA GLU A 20 0.83 -28.87 -17.61
C GLU A 20 0.72 -29.35 -16.17
N SER A 21 0.92 -28.44 -15.19
CA SER A 21 0.70 -28.74 -13.77
C SER A 21 -0.77 -28.93 -13.39
N GLY A 22 -1.70 -28.61 -14.29
CA GLY A 22 -3.16 -28.64 -14.04
C GLY A 22 -3.68 -27.46 -13.22
N ARG A 23 -2.84 -26.48 -12.89
CA ARG A 23 -3.24 -25.29 -12.11
C ARG A 23 -4.19 -24.37 -12.89
N TYR A 24 -4.03 -24.32 -14.22
CA TYR A 24 -4.89 -23.55 -15.12
C TYR A 24 -5.27 -24.38 -16.33
N SER A 25 -6.44 -24.14 -16.90
CA SER A 25 -6.93 -24.91 -18.06
C SER A 25 -6.51 -24.30 -19.39
N THR A 26 -6.27 -22.98 -19.44
CA THR A 26 -5.93 -22.26 -20.67
C THR A 26 -4.99 -21.09 -20.41
N ALA A 27 -4.21 -20.70 -21.43
CA ALA A 27 -3.37 -19.50 -21.37
C ALA A 27 -4.19 -18.22 -21.13
N SER A 28 -5.41 -18.14 -21.67
CA SER A 28 -6.32 -17.01 -21.45
C SER A 28 -6.71 -16.86 -19.97
N GLU A 29 -6.80 -17.95 -19.23
CA GLU A 29 -7.10 -17.93 -17.80
C GLU A 29 -5.92 -17.37 -17.00
N VAL A 30 -4.71 -17.83 -17.29
CA VAL A 30 -3.46 -17.32 -16.67
C VAL A 30 -3.31 -15.82 -16.92
N LEU A 31 -3.54 -15.37 -18.16
CA LEU A 31 -3.43 -13.96 -18.51
C LEU A 31 -4.47 -13.10 -17.77
N ARG A 32 -5.73 -13.54 -17.67
CA ARG A 32 -6.75 -12.81 -16.91
C ARG A 32 -6.41 -12.73 -15.42
N ASP A 33 -5.89 -13.81 -14.86
CA ASP A 33 -5.48 -13.83 -13.45
C ASP A 33 -4.30 -12.88 -13.20
N GLY A 34 -3.30 -12.89 -14.08
CA GLY A 34 -2.19 -11.93 -14.05
C GLY A 34 -2.66 -10.48 -14.20
N LEU A 35 -3.61 -10.20 -15.09
CA LEU A 35 -4.18 -8.86 -15.25
C LEU A 35 -4.97 -8.41 -14.02
N ARG A 36 -5.71 -9.31 -13.36
CA ARG A 36 -6.40 -9.01 -12.10
C ARG A 36 -5.41 -8.60 -11.00
N LEU A 37 -4.28 -9.30 -10.88
CA LEU A 37 -3.23 -8.94 -9.94
C LEU A 37 -2.62 -7.56 -10.25
N ILE A 38 -2.48 -7.20 -11.53
CA ILE A 38 -2.02 -5.88 -11.95
C ILE A 38 -3.06 -4.81 -11.59
N GLU A 39 -4.34 -5.06 -11.85
CA GLU A 39 -5.45 -4.17 -11.49
C GLU A 39 -5.48 -3.89 -9.98
N GLU A 40 -5.47 -4.92 -9.15
CA GLU A 40 -5.42 -4.78 -7.69
C GLU A 40 -4.20 -3.99 -7.21
N ARG A 41 -3.05 -4.20 -7.85
CA ARG A 41 -1.81 -3.47 -7.52
C ARG A 41 -1.94 -1.98 -7.86
N GLU A 42 -2.49 -1.66 -9.02
CA GLU A 42 -2.68 -0.27 -9.45
C GLU A 42 -3.74 0.44 -8.63
N GLU A 43 -4.84 -0.22 -8.26
CA GLU A 43 -5.83 0.33 -7.33
C GLU A 43 -5.21 0.64 -5.96
N ARG A 44 -4.44 -0.30 -5.40
CA ARG A 44 -3.73 -0.09 -4.13
C ARG A 44 -2.71 1.05 -4.24
N ARG A 45 -1.99 1.14 -5.37
CA ARG A 45 -1.04 2.22 -5.63
C ARG A 45 -1.75 3.58 -5.67
N LYS A 46 -2.87 3.67 -6.38
CA LYS A 46 -3.68 4.89 -6.49
C LYS A 46 -4.17 5.33 -5.12
N ALA A 47 -4.79 4.43 -4.35
CA ALA A 47 -5.26 4.73 -3.00
C ALA A 47 -4.14 5.22 -2.07
N LYS A 48 -2.95 4.60 -2.14
CA LYS A 48 -1.78 5.04 -1.36
C LYS A 48 -1.33 6.44 -1.75
N LEU A 49 -1.29 6.75 -3.04
CA LEU A 49 -0.89 8.08 -3.53
C LEU A 49 -1.91 9.15 -3.13
N GLU A 50 -3.20 8.85 -3.21
CA GLU A 50 -4.27 9.75 -2.77
C GLU A 50 -4.17 10.03 -1.26
N ALA A 51 -3.97 8.99 -0.44
CA ALA A 51 -3.75 9.15 0.99
C ALA A 51 -2.52 10.01 1.31
N LEU A 52 -1.38 9.76 0.64
CA LEU A 52 -0.17 10.56 0.83
C LEU A 52 -0.36 12.03 0.44
N ARG A 53 -1.04 12.30 -0.68
CA ARG A 53 -1.37 13.67 -1.11
C ARG A 53 -2.25 14.37 -0.08
N ALA A 54 -3.25 13.66 0.46
CA ALA A 54 -4.12 14.20 1.49
C ALA A 54 -3.35 14.54 2.78
N GLU A 55 -2.44 13.67 3.25
CA GLU A 55 -1.63 13.94 4.44
C GLU A 55 -0.65 15.11 4.23
N ILE A 56 -0.05 15.22 3.04
CA ILE A 56 0.80 16.38 2.70
C ILE A 56 -0.03 17.67 2.72
N GLN A 57 -1.24 17.65 2.14
CA GLN A 57 -2.12 18.82 2.15
C GLN A 57 -2.52 19.22 3.58
N LYS A 58 -2.87 18.24 4.42
CA LYS A 58 -3.11 18.49 5.86
C LYS A 58 -1.89 19.14 6.54
N GLY A 59 -0.68 18.73 6.17
CA GLY A 59 0.56 19.36 6.63
C GLY A 59 0.66 20.82 6.20
N PHE A 60 0.40 21.14 4.94
CA PHE A 60 0.38 22.53 4.46
C PHE A 60 -0.71 23.37 5.14
N ASP A 61 -1.87 22.78 5.39
CA ASP A 61 -3.00 23.45 6.04
C ASP A 61 -2.79 23.57 7.56
N SER A 62 -1.78 22.91 8.14
CA SER A 62 -1.53 22.89 9.59
C SER A 62 -0.87 24.17 10.13
N GLY A 63 -0.47 25.09 9.25
CA GLY A 63 0.20 26.33 9.60
C GLY A 63 1.65 26.38 9.12
N PRO A 64 2.36 27.49 9.41
CA PRO A 64 3.76 27.62 9.02
C PRO A 64 4.64 26.60 9.74
N ALA A 65 5.70 26.16 9.07
CA ALA A 65 6.70 25.32 9.70
C ALA A 65 7.42 26.11 10.81
N GLU A 66 7.59 25.46 11.96
CA GLU A 66 8.30 26.01 13.12
C GLU A 66 9.60 25.23 13.34
N GLU A 67 10.60 25.89 13.92
CA GLU A 67 11.80 25.19 14.40
C GLU A 67 11.44 24.34 15.61
N VAL A 68 11.89 23.08 15.62
CA VAL A 68 11.57 22.12 16.68
C VAL A 68 12.86 21.58 17.29
N ASP A 69 13.04 21.79 18.59
CA ASP A 69 14.01 21.04 19.37
C ASP A 69 13.47 19.61 19.62
N ILE A 70 14.17 18.62 19.06
CA ILE A 70 13.73 17.22 19.13
C ILE A 70 13.73 16.72 20.58
N HIS A 71 14.66 17.16 21.42
CA HIS A 71 14.73 16.73 22.81
C HIS A 71 13.53 17.26 23.60
N GLU A 72 13.23 18.55 23.50
CA GLU A 72 12.08 19.16 24.14
C GLU A 72 10.76 18.57 23.63
N MET A 73 10.64 18.36 22.32
CA MET A 73 9.48 17.71 21.72
C MET A 73 9.26 16.32 22.32
N MET A 74 10.31 15.50 22.41
CA MET A 74 10.20 14.15 22.96
C MET A 74 9.81 14.15 24.45
N GLU A 75 10.36 15.06 25.25
CA GLU A 75 9.96 15.19 26.64
C GLU A 75 8.50 15.64 26.79
N SER A 76 8.02 16.56 25.93
CA SER A 76 6.61 16.96 25.90
C SER A 76 5.67 15.79 25.56
N VAL A 77 6.07 14.93 24.62
CA VAL A 77 5.30 13.74 24.21
C VAL A 77 5.23 12.73 25.36
N LYS A 78 6.36 12.44 26.00
CA LYS A 78 6.41 11.54 27.16
C LYS A 78 5.59 12.08 28.34
N ALA A 79 5.68 13.38 28.62
CA ALA A 79 4.92 14.01 29.70
C ALA A 79 3.40 13.88 29.47
N ARG A 80 2.93 14.17 28.25
CA ARG A 80 1.53 13.96 27.85
C ARG A 80 1.10 12.51 28.00
N GLY A 81 1.93 11.56 27.56
CA GLY A 81 1.67 10.13 27.72
C GLY A 81 1.51 9.70 29.18
N ARG A 82 2.40 10.17 30.07
CA ARG A 82 2.30 9.90 31.52
C ARG A 82 1.03 10.46 32.15
N GLN A 83 0.62 11.67 31.73
CA GLN A 83 -0.63 12.28 32.22
C GLN A 83 -1.86 11.48 31.80
N LEU A 84 -1.93 11.04 30.55
CA LEU A 84 -3.02 10.20 30.05
C LEU A 84 -3.10 8.86 30.79
N LEU A 85 -1.96 8.20 31.03
CA LEU A 85 -1.89 6.95 31.79
C LEU A 85 -2.34 7.14 33.24
N ALA A 86 -1.91 8.22 33.89
CA ALA A 86 -2.32 8.54 35.26
C ALA A 86 -3.82 8.88 35.34
N ALA A 87 -4.38 9.56 34.33
CA ALA A 87 -5.81 9.86 34.26
C ALA A 87 -6.64 8.57 34.12
N ARG A 88 -6.19 7.63 33.29
CA ARG A 88 -6.85 6.32 33.14
C ARG A 88 -6.85 5.52 34.44
N LYS A 89 -5.73 5.48 35.17
CA LYS A 89 -5.63 4.79 36.47
C LYS A 89 -6.47 5.42 37.59
N ARG A 90 -6.93 6.65 37.43
CA ARG A 90 -7.79 7.34 38.41
C ARG A 90 -9.28 7.21 38.10
N GLY A 91 -9.63 6.81 36.87
CA GLY A 91 -11.01 6.58 36.43
C GLY A 91 -11.43 5.10 36.44
N GLU A 92 -10.48 4.19 36.71
CA GLU A 92 -10.70 2.79 37.10
C GLU A 92 -10.70 2.69 38.64
#